data_AF-A0A478FQ55-F1
#
_entry.id   AF-A0A478FQ55-F1
#
_cell.length_a   1.000
_cell.length_b   1.000
_cell.length_c   1.000
_cell.angle_alpha   90.00
_cell.angle_beta   90.00
_cell.angle_gamma   90.00
#
_symmetry.space_group_name_H-M   'P 1'
#
loop_
_entity.id
_entity.type
_entity.pdbx_description
1 polymer ?
#
loop_
_entity_poly.entity_id
_entity_poly.type
_entity_poly.pdbx_seq_one_letter_code
_entity_poly.pdbx_strand_id
1 'polypeptide(L)'
;MKASFLPKAGSALAAGGVFGGGGAVIYSNSIPRTWQEALQWEGHFFILSIEEEVKQEKAYKAVYLDNKSNIKNDISEITDSEDESTAFKKIKNWCETKLNEKFVRNDQKILEKILKYCEDKRPITVEGALKRILDSQEKWLKDETNADEDYKVIFAIYRYSPVFLKEINGSETEKYKQSTSADQGKDGLKKWCSENLSKKTKEVTDPNLYSYVAWWCKPLGYKTVKEKLSKSFPGWEEELDSSGTDQGQPWALIKGYWQMTREVFSVVDPSKSSKSDGKNIQPTQYMNWCKDKLNKKLYENDVYQRDYLIVKSVCVKQTIQVKLGSEQSLQKAIEASKKN
;
A
#
# COMPACT_ATOMS: atom_id res chain seq x y z
N MET A 1 -11.66 18.53 -40.15
CA MET A 1 -10.33 18.79 -40.76
C MET A 1 -9.47 17.56 -40.50
N LYS A 2 -9.15 16.79 -41.54
CA LYS A 2 -8.33 15.57 -41.46
C LYS A 2 -6.90 15.96 -41.79
N ALA A 3 -6.00 15.90 -40.82
CA ALA A 3 -4.56 15.99 -41.06
C ALA A 3 -4.04 14.56 -41.24
N SER A 4 -3.72 14.21 -42.49
CA SER A 4 -2.97 13.03 -42.87
C SER A 4 -1.49 13.26 -42.56
N PHE A 5 -0.90 12.46 -41.67
CA PHE A 5 0.54 12.40 -41.50
C PHE A 5 1.14 11.46 -42.55
N LEU A 6 1.85 12.05 -43.52
CA LEU A 6 2.80 11.36 -44.39
C LEU A 6 4.16 11.26 -43.67
N PRO A 7 4.87 10.13 -43.76
CA PRO A 7 6.25 10.06 -43.29
C PRO A 7 7.18 10.83 -44.26
N LYS A 8 8.07 11.64 -43.70
CA LYS A 8 9.15 12.30 -44.43
C LYS A 8 10.19 11.26 -44.86
N ALA A 9 10.03 10.71 -46.06
CA ALA A 9 11.13 10.12 -46.81
C ALA A 9 11.84 11.23 -47.59
N GLY A 10 13.03 11.62 -47.12
CA GLY A 10 13.94 12.49 -47.87
C GLY A 10 14.85 11.65 -48.77
N SER A 11 14.59 11.72 -50.08
CA SER A 11 15.46 11.30 -51.18
C SER A 11 16.67 12.26 -51.29
N ALA A 12 17.81 12.02 -51.94
CA ALA A 12 18.29 11.03 -52.92
C ALA A 12 19.83 11.18 -53.06
N LEU A 13 20.49 10.17 -53.65
CA LEU A 13 21.55 10.26 -54.68
C LEU A 13 22.03 8.80 -54.91
N ALA A 14 21.52 8.07 -55.90
CA ALA A 14 21.94 8.12 -57.30
C ALA A 14 23.48 8.04 -57.47
N ALA A 15 24.01 6.84 -57.32
CA ALA A 15 25.25 6.40 -57.97
C ALA A 15 24.94 5.09 -58.70
N GLY A 16 25.05 5.11 -60.02
CA GLY A 16 24.83 3.96 -60.87
C GLY A 16 25.93 2.92 -60.70
N GLY A 17 25.55 1.64 -60.81
CA GLY A 17 26.47 0.51 -60.90
C GLY A 17 26.08 -0.65 -59.97
N VAL A 18 25.74 -1.79 -60.58
CA VAL A 18 25.59 -3.12 -59.95
C VAL A 18 24.29 -3.37 -59.15
N PHE A 19 23.14 -3.42 -59.86
CA PHE A 19 21.91 -4.08 -59.37
C PHE A 19 21.74 -5.48 -59.99
N GLY A 20 22.76 -6.33 -59.85
CA GLY A 20 22.66 -7.77 -60.12
C GLY A 20 23.04 -8.53 -58.84
N GLY A 21 22.05 -9.00 -58.08
CA GLY A 21 22.26 -9.93 -56.96
C GLY A 21 22.12 -9.37 -55.53
N GLY A 22 22.33 -8.06 -55.30
CA GLY A 22 22.31 -7.49 -53.93
C GLY A 22 20.94 -7.10 -53.37
N GLY A 23 19.94 -6.84 -54.23
CA GLY A 23 18.62 -6.35 -53.81
C GLY A 23 17.80 -7.36 -53.01
N ALA A 24 18.01 -8.67 -53.24
CA ALA A 24 17.35 -9.72 -52.47
C ALA A 24 17.90 -9.84 -51.05
N VAL A 25 19.16 -9.46 -50.80
CA VAL A 25 19.80 -9.55 -49.48
C VAL A 25 19.38 -8.40 -48.56
N ILE A 26 19.13 -7.21 -49.11
CA ILE A 26 18.62 -6.07 -48.35
C ILE A 26 17.12 -6.26 -48.05
N TYR A 27 16.34 -6.84 -48.97
CA TYR A 27 14.93 -7.18 -48.70
C TYR A 27 14.76 -8.44 -47.82
N SER A 28 15.63 -9.45 -47.89
CA SER A 28 15.52 -10.64 -47.02
C SER A 28 15.88 -10.34 -45.57
N ASN A 29 16.75 -9.34 -45.33
CA ASN A 29 16.99 -8.79 -43.99
C ASN A 29 15.90 -7.81 -43.51
N SER A 30 14.89 -7.53 -44.33
CA SER A 30 13.74 -6.69 -43.94
C SER A 30 12.49 -7.48 -43.55
N ILE A 31 12.55 -8.82 -43.63
CA ILE A 31 11.48 -9.68 -43.13
C ILE A 31 11.84 -10.06 -41.69
N PRO A 32 11.03 -9.67 -40.70
CA PRO A 32 11.29 -10.01 -39.31
C PRO A 32 11.34 -11.53 -39.15
N ARG A 33 12.37 -12.02 -38.48
CA ARG A 33 12.60 -13.45 -38.27
C ARG A 33 11.72 -13.97 -37.14
N THR A 34 11.52 -13.14 -36.11
CA THR A 34 10.78 -13.49 -34.90
C THR A 34 9.58 -12.58 -34.68
N TRP A 35 8.65 -13.03 -33.83
CA TRP A 35 7.53 -12.17 -33.39
C TRP A 35 8.00 -10.89 -32.71
N GLN A 36 9.09 -10.94 -31.94
CA GLN A 36 9.66 -9.76 -31.30
C GLN A 36 10.07 -8.71 -32.32
N GLU A 37 10.85 -9.09 -33.32
CA GLU A 37 11.31 -8.16 -34.37
C GLU A 37 10.13 -7.57 -35.14
N ALA A 38 9.16 -8.43 -35.53
CA ALA A 38 7.99 -8.01 -36.31
C ALA A 38 7.16 -6.96 -35.58
N LEU A 39 6.91 -7.18 -34.30
CA LEU A 39 6.05 -6.31 -33.51
C LEU A 39 6.76 -5.06 -33.02
N GLN A 40 8.08 -5.12 -32.79
CA GLN A 40 8.87 -3.92 -32.53
C GLN A 40 8.89 -2.98 -33.74
N TRP A 41 8.90 -3.52 -34.97
CA TRP A 41 8.75 -2.71 -36.20
C TRP A 41 7.39 -2.02 -36.29
N GLU A 42 6.35 -2.64 -35.73
CA GLU A 42 5.01 -2.08 -35.61
C GLU A 42 4.86 -1.12 -34.41
N GLY A 43 5.94 -0.92 -33.63
CA GLY A 43 5.99 0.01 -32.49
C GLY A 43 5.53 -0.57 -31.16
N HIS A 44 5.41 -1.90 -31.04
CA HIS A 44 5.11 -2.56 -29.77
C HIS A 44 6.37 -2.74 -28.93
N PHE A 45 6.27 -2.44 -27.64
CA PHE A 45 7.34 -2.62 -26.67
C PHE A 45 7.02 -3.80 -25.74
N PHE A 46 8.03 -4.54 -25.32
CA PHE A 46 7.84 -5.78 -24.56
C PHE A 46 8.39 -5.67 -23.14
N ILE A 47 7.74 -6.37 -22.20
CA ILE A 47 8.17 -6.44 -20.80
C ILE A 47 9.58 -7.05 -20.70
N LEU A 48 9.95 -7.98 -21.59
CA LEU A 48 11.31 -8.55 -21.67
C LEU A 48 12.40 -7.50 -21.92
N SER A 49 12.06 -6.37 -22.55
CA SER A 49 13.01 -5.30 -22.85
C SER A 49 13.30 -4.39 -21.65
N ILE A 50 12.62 -4.58 -20.51
CA ILE A 50 12.91 -3.85 -19.27
C ILE A 50 14.20 -4.39 -18.64
N GLU A 51 15.23 -3.55 -18.57
CA GLU A 51 16.56 -3.93 -18.05
C GLU A 51 16.56 -4.26 -16.55
N GLU A 52 15.77 -3.53 -15.77
CA GLU A 52 15.67 -3.76 -14.32
C GLU A 52 14.79 -4.97 -14.00
N GLU A 53 15.41 -6.05 -13.51
CA GLU A 53 14.74 -7.32 -13.18
C GLU A 53 13.53 -7.12 -12.25
N VAL A 54 13.65 -6.25 -11.24
CA VAL A 54 12.55 -5.95 -10.30
C VAL A 54 11.37 -5.28 -11.01
N LYS A 55 11.61 -4.35 -11.94
CA LYS A 55 10.54 -3.69 -12.71
C LYS A 55 9.90 -4.66 -13.71
N GLN A 56 10.71 -5.52 -14.33
CA GLN A 56 10.25 -6.57 -15.21
C GLN A 56 9.34 -7.56 -14.48
N GLU A 57 9.76 -8.03 -13.30
CA GLU A 57 8.97 -8.91 -12.44
C GLU A 57 7.63 -8.25 -12.06
N LYS A 58 7.66 -6.99 -11.60
CA LYS A 58 6.45 -6.23 -11.26
C LYS A 58 5.49 -6.09 -12.44
N ALA A 59 5.99 -5.91 -13.66
CA ALA A 59 5.18 -5.83 -14.86
C ALA A 59 4.48 -7.17 -15.17
N TYR A 60 5.19 -8.30 -15.11
CA TYR A 60 4.57 -9.62 -15.32
C TYR A 60 3.57 -9.98 -14.22
N LYS A 61 3.84 -9.61 -12.96
CA LYS A 61 2.88 -9.76 -11.87
C LYS A 61 1.59 -8.97 -12.14
N ALA A 62 1.70 -7.75 -12.64
CA ALA A 62 0.53 -6.96 -13.03
C ALA A 62 -0.27 -7.61 -14.18
N VAL A 63 0.41 -8.14 -15.19
CA VAL A 63 -0.24 -8.89 -16.29
C VAL A 63 -1.01 -10.11 -15.77
N TYR A 64 -0.41 -10.87 -14.85
CA TYR A 64 -1.08 -12.00 -14.22
C TYR A 64 -2.37 -11.55 -13.50
N LEU A 65 -2.30 -10.50 -12.68
CA LEU A 65 -3.45 -9.99 -11.93
C LEU A 65 -4.57 -9.51 -12.86
N ASP A 66 -4.24 -8.77 -13.91
CA ASP A 66 -5.22 -8.26 -14.89
C ASP A 66 -5.92 -9.39 -15.67
N ASN A 67 -5.30 -10.57 -15.80
CA ASN A 67 -5.78 -11.66 -16.62
C ASN A 67 -6.07 -12.96 -15.85
N LYS A 68 -6.06 -12.92 -14.51
CA LYS A 68 -6.10 -14.10 -13.63
C LYS A 68 -7.22 -15.09 -13.98
N SER A 69 -8.40 -14.59 -14.37
CA SER A 69 -9.56 -15.42 -14.69
C SER A 69 -9.46 -16.20 -16.01
N ASN A 70 -8.66 -15.72 -16.97
CA ASN A 70 -8.64 -16.25 -18.33
C ASN A 70 -7.28 -16.81 -18.75
N ILE A 71 -6.21 -16.51 -18.01
CA ILE A 71 -4.84 -16.78 -18.43
C ILE A 71 -4.57 -18.27 -18.66
N LYS A 72 -5.17 -19.16 -17.86
CA LYS A 72 -5.05 -20.63 -18.03
C LYS A 72 -5.57 -21.14 -19.37
N ASN A 73 -6.56 -20.46 -19.95
CA ASN A 73 -7.14 -20.85 -21.24
C ASN A 73 -6.18 -20.50 -22.39
N ASP A 74 -5.32 -19.51 -22.16
CA ASP A 74 -4.38 -19.02 -23.16
C ASP A 74 -2.97 -19.64 -23.00
N ILE A 75 -2.55 -19.90 -21.76
CA ILE A 75 -1.26 -20.45 -21.35
C ILE A 75 -1.51 -21.68 -20.45
N SER A 76 -1.43 -22.87 -21.04
CA SER A 76 -1.73 -24.15 -20.38
C SER A 76 -0.83 -24.50 -19.20
N GLU A 77 0.33 -23.85 -19.10
CA GLU A 77 1.30 -24.07 -18.02
C GLU A 77 0.84 -23.47 -16.68
N ILE A 78 -0.16 -22.57 -16.70
CA ILE A 78 -0.65 -21.86 -15.52
C ILE A 78 -1.95 -22.51 -15.02
N THR A 79 -1.98 -22.84 -13.73
CA THR A 79 -3.14 -23.44 -13.06
C THR A 79 -3.90 -22.43 -12.19
N ASP A 80 -5.18 -22.71 -11.88
CA ASP A 80 -6.03 -21.84 -11.04
C ASP A 80 -5.50 -21.64 -9.61
N SER A 81 -4.73 -22.60 -9.12
CA SER A 81 -4.18 -22.63 -7.76
C SER A 81 -2.80 -22.00 -7.63
N GLU A 82 -2.22 -21.49 -8.71
CA GLU A 82 -0.89 -20.91 -8.66
C GLU A 82 -0.87 -19.58 -7.92
N ASP A 83 0.15 -19.44 -7.07
CA ASP A 83 0.46 -18.18 -6.45
C ASP A 83 1.10 -17.23 -7.46
N GLU A 84 0.96 -15.93 -7.21
CA GLU A 84 1.46 -14.87 -8.09
C GLU A 84 2.96 -15.04 -8.40
N SER A 85 3.76 -15.51 -7.43
CA SER A 85 5.22 -15.64 -7.56
C SER A 85 5.65 -16.77 -8.50
N THR A 86 4.83 -17.80 -8.65
CA THR A 86 5.05 -18.88 -9.62
C THR A 86 4.50 -18.51 -10.99
N ALA A 87 3.28 -17.95 -11.02
CA ALA A 87 2.58 -17.65 -12.28
C ALA A 87 3.36 -16.66 -13.15
N PHE A 88 3.93 -15.59 -12.59
CA PHE A 88 4.66 -14.59 -13.39
C PHE A 88 5.87 -15.18 -14.11
N LYS A 89 6.57 -16.15 -13.50
CA LYS A 89 7.73 -16.82 -14.11
C LYS A 89 7.32 -17.64 -15.31
N LYS A 90 6.16 -18.31 -15.23
CA LYS A 90 5.61 -19.06 -16.36
C LYS A 90 5.17 -18.14 -17.49
N ILE A 91 4.53 -17.02 -17.18
CA ILE A 91 4.20 -15.99 -18.19
C ILE A 91 5.48 -15.48 -18.86
N LYS A 92 6.51 -15.17 -18.08
CA LYS A 92 7.80 -14.72 -18.59
C LYS A 92 8.41 -15.76 -19.55
N ASN A 93 8.52 -17.01 -19.12
CA ASN A 93 9.08 -18.09 -19.95
C ASN A 93 8.26 -18.34 -21.22
N TRP A 94 6.93 -18.28 -21.10
CA TRP A 94 6.02 -18.39 -22.25
C TRP A 94 6.25 -17.23 -23.23
N CYS A 95 6.38 -16.00 -22.73
CA CYS A 95 6.71 -14.84 -23.55
C CYS A 95 8.08 -14.94 -24.20
N GLU A 96 9.11 -15.40 -23.49
CA GLU A 96 10.44 -15.63 -24.05
C GLU A 96 10.41 -16.65 -25.19
N THR A 97 9.63 -17.72 -25.02
CA THR A 97 9.46 -18.74 -26.06
C THR A 97 8.73 -18.17 -27.27
N LYS A 98 7.56 -17.54 -27.05
CA LYS A 98 6.70 -17.05 -28.13
C LYS A 98 7.26 -15.86 -28.89
N LEU A 99 7.98 -14.97 -28.22
CA LEU A 99 8.61 -13.84 -28.88
C LEU A 99 9.78 -14.24 -29.77
N ASN A 100 10.48 -15.34 -29.44
CA ASN A 100 11.58 -15.90 -30.24
C ASN A 100 11.13 -16.89 -31.32
N GLU A 101 9.87 -17.32 -31.33
CA GLU A 101 9.32 -18.15 -32.39
C GLU A 101 9.32 -17.40 -33.73
N LYS A 102 9.42 -18.18 -34.83
CA LYS A 102 9.41 -17.64 -36.18
C LYS A 102 8.11 -16.88 -36.44
N PHE A 103 8.22 -15.66 -36.97
CA PHE A 103 7.04 -14.85 -37.31
C PHE A 103 6.19 -15.53 -38.39
N VAL A 104 4.87 -15.64 -38.12
CA VAL A 104 3.88 -16.16 -39.07
C VAL A 104 2.76 -15.14 -39.23
N ARG A 105 2.75 -14.44 -40.37
CA ARG A 105 1.89 -13.27 -40.63
C ARG A 105 0.39 -13.49 -40.42
N ASN A 106 -0.10 -14.72 -40.60
CA ASN A 106 -1.53 -15.04 -40.56
C ASN A 106 -1.99 -15.69 -39.24
N ASP A 107 -1.11 -15.83 -38.24
CA ASP A 107 -1.49 -16.40 -36.94
C ASP A 107 -2.01 -15.33 -35.98
N GLN A 108 -3.23 -14.88 -36.26
CA GLN A 108 -3.90 -13.83 -35.48
C GLN A 108 -4.11 -14.23 -34.01
N LYS A 109 -4.32 -15.53 -33.74
CA LYS A 109 -4.57 -16.02 -32.37
C LYS A 109 -3.31 -15.92 -31.51
N ILE A 110 -2.15 -16.27 -32.07
CA ILE A 110 -0.87 -16.11 -31.36
C ILE A 110 -0.56 -14.63 -31.16
N LEU A 111 -0.75 -13.81 -32.20
CA LEU A 111 -0.53 -12.36 -32.13
C LEU A 111 -1.32 -11.72 -30.97
N GLU A 112 -2.62 -11.98 -30.90
CA GLU A 112 -3.48 -11.45 -29.83
C GLU A 112 -3.00 -11.85 -28.44
N LYS A 113 -2.53 -13.10 -28.27
CA LYS A 113 -1.99 -13.57 -26.98
C LYS A 113 -0.65 -12.89 -26.65
N ILE A 114 0.26 -12.77 -27.61
CA ILE A 114 1.55 -12.07 -27.40
C ILE A 114 1.29 -10.62 -26.98
N LEU A 115 0.43 -9.90 -27.69
CA LEU A 115 0.08 -8.51 -27.38
C LEU A 115 -0.66 -8.37 -26.04
N LYS A 116 -1.35 -9.42 -25.59
CA LYS A 116 -2.08 -9.43 -24.31
C LYS A 116 -1.16 -9.66 -23.11
N TYR A 117 -0.17 -10.55 -23.24
CA TYR A 117 0.63 -11.03 -22.10
C TYR A 117 2.08 -10.52 -22.07
N CYS A 118 2.68 -10.23 -23.22
CA CYS A 118 4.11 -9.92 -23.32
C CYS A 118 4.39 -8.44 -23.57
N GLU A 119 3.42 -7.72 -24.15
CA GLU A 119 3.55 -6.30 -24.43
C GLU A 119 3.55 -5.48 -23.13
N ASP A 120 4.43 -4.47 -23.06
CA ASP A 120 4.48 -3.53 -21.95
C ASP A 120 3.34 -2.50 -22.05
N LYS A 121 2.13 -2.98 -21.78
CA LYS A 121 0.92 -2.15 -21.74
C LYS A 121 0.67 -1.56 -20.36
N ARG A 122 -0.06 -0.44 -20.36
CA ARG A 122 -0.66 0.07 -19.13
C ARG A 122 -1.60 -1.00 -18.54
N PRO A 123 -1.51 -1.30 -17.24
CA PRO A 123 -2.39 -2.26 -16.61
C PRO A 123 -3.87 -1.91 -16.78
N ILE A 124 -4.70 -2.95 -16.84
CA ILE A 124 -6.15 -2.86 -17.04
C ILE A 124 -6.83 -2.43 -15.75
N THR A 125 -6.39 -2.95 -14.60
CA THR A 125 -6.99 -2.69 -13.28
C THR A 125 -6.13 -1.75 -12.43
N VAL A 126 -6.76 -1.10 -11.45
CA VAL A 126 -6.05 -0.28 -10.44
C VAL A 126 -5.06 -1.14 -9.66
N GLU A 127 -5.45 -2.36 -9.30
CA GLU A 127 -4.56 -3.32 -8.64
C GLU A 127 -3.32 -3.64 -9.47
N GLY A 128 -3.48 -3.97 -10.76
CA GLY A 128 -2.34 -4.20 -11.66
C GLY A 128 -1.45 -2.97 -11.79
N ALA A 129 -2.04 -1.78 -11.88
CA ALA A 129 -1.30 -0.51 -11.92
C ALA A 129 -0.50 -0.25 -10.64
N LEU A 130 -1.11 -0.46 -9.46
CA LEU A 130 -0.44 -0.32 -8.18
C LEU A 130 0.67 -1.36 -8.00
N LYS A 131 0.49 -2.58 -8.51
CA LYS A 131 1.52 -3.63 -8.44
C LYS A 131 2.79 -3.26 -9.21
N ARG A 132 2.68 -2.49 -10.30
CA ARG A 132 3.84 -1.98 -11.05
C ARG A 132 4.64 -0.94 -10.28
N ILE A 133 3.98 -0.17 -9.41
CA ILE A 133 4.57 1.00 -8.74
C ILE A 133 5.06 0.62 -7.33
N LEU A 134 4.21 -0.03 -6.55
CA LEU A 134 4.47 -0.35 -5.15
C LEU A 134 5.43 -1.55 -5.02
N ASP A 135 6.13 -1.63 -3.89
CA ASP A 135 6.98 -2.79 -3.60
C ASP A 135 6.14 -4.04 -3.34
N SER A 136 6.57 -5.13 -3.95
CA SER A 136 5.74 -6.29 -4.29
C SER A 136 5.42 -7.23 -3.12
N GLN A 137 5.93 -6.94 -1.91
CA GLN A 137 5.87 -7.86 -0.77
C GLN A 137 4.58 -7.77 0.04
N GLU A 138 3.86 -6.66 -0.01
CA GLU A 138 2.64 -6.49 0.79
C GLU A 138 1.42 -7.01 0.02
N LYS A 139 0.73 -7.97 0.63
CA LYS A 139 -0.56 -8.48 0.16
C LYS A 139 -1.65 -7.44 0.38
N TRP A 140 -2.66 -7.46 -0.49
CA TRP A 140 -3.87 -6.70 -0.24
C TRP A 140 -4.70 -7.39 0.84
N LEU A 141 -5.40 -6.60 1.64
CA LEU A 141 -6.25 -7.15 2.71
C LEU A 141 -7.38 -8.05 2.17
N LYS A 142 -7.84 -7.84 0.94
CA LYS A 142 -8.85 -8.72 0.32
C LYS A 142 -8.35 -10.16 0.08
N ASP A 143 -7.03 -10.37 0.00
CA ASP A 143 -6.42 -11.67 -0.29
C ASP A 143 -6.03 -12.43 0.98
N GLU A 144 -6.26 -11.86 2.16
CA GLU A 144 -5.92 -12.46 3.45
C GLU A 144 -7.14 -13.07 4.15
N THR A 145 -6.98 -14.30 4.67
CA THR A 145 -8.07 -15.07 5.30
C THR A 145 -8.57 -14.45 6.60
N ASN A 146 -7.81 -13.56 7.25
CA ASN A 146 -8.12 -12.94 8.55
C ASN A 146 -7.94 -11.41 8.56
N ALA A 147 -8.17 -10.74 7.42
CA ALA A 147 -7.99 -9.28 7.29
C ALA A 147 -9.02 -8.42 8.05
N ASP A 148 -10.06 -9.03 8.63
CA ASP A 148 -11.14 -8.31 9.31
C ASP A 148 -10.61 -7.40 10.42
N GLU A 149 -9.59 -7.82 11.17
CA GLU A 149 -8.98 -6.96 12.19
C GLU A 149 -8.25 -5.76 11.59
N ASP A 150 -7.52 -5.96 10.50
CA ASP A 150 -6.78 -4.88 9.85
C ASP A 150 -7.72 -3.85 9.24
N TYR A 151 -8.83 -4.28 8.63
CA TYR A 151 -9.91 -3.38 8.22
C TYR A 151 -10.51 -2.60 9.39
N LYS A 152 -10.73 -3.24 10.54
CA LYS A 152 -11.20 -2.55 11.75
C LYS A 152 -10.19 -1.49 12.22
N VAL A 153 -8.89 -1.80 12.24
CA VAL A 153 -7.84 -0.85 12.62
C VAL A 153 -7.83 0.36 11.68
N ILE A 154 -7.83 0.12 10.37
CA ILE A 154 -7.82 1.17 9.35
C ILE A 154 -9.06 2.05 9.50
N PHE A 155 -10.24 1.45 9.60
CA PHE A 155 -11.47 2.20 9.79
C PHE A 155 -11.45 3.04 11.07
N ALA A 156 -11.03 2.46 12.21
CA ALA A 156 -10.94 3.17 13.48
C ALA A 156 -10.02 4.40 13.42
N ILE A 157 -8.93 4.31 12.65
CA ILE A 157 -7.97 5.40 12.46
C ILE A 157 -8.52 6.46 11.51
N TYR A 158 -8.99 6.05 10.34
CA TYR A 158 -9.33 6.97 9.26
C TYR A 158 -10.77 7.49 9.31
N ARG A 159 -11.68 6.93 10.12
CA ARG A 159 -13.08 7.41 10.25
C ARG A 159 -13.20 8.88 10.68
N TYR A 160 -12.13 9.50 11.18
CA TYR A 160 -12.11 10.92 11.53
C TYR A 160 -11.68 11.83 10.36
N SER A 161 -11.16 11.26 9.28
CA SER A 161 -10.86 11.99 8.04
C SER A 161 -12.15 12.20 7.23
N PRO A 162 -12.55 13.46 6.94
CA PRO A 162 -13.70 13.73 6.10
C PRO A 162 -13.57 13.15 4.70
N VAL A 163 -12.35 13.12 4.15
CA VAL A 163 -12.05 12.53 2.84
C VAL A 163 -12.32 11.03 2.87
N PHE A 164 -11.79 10.33 3.88
CA PHE A 164 -12.01 8.89 4.03
C PHE A 164 -13.50 8.55 4.11
N LEU A 165 -14.25 9.22 4.99
CA LEU A 165 -15.69 8.99 5.12
C LEU A 165 -16.45 9.30 3.82
N LYS A 166 -16.05 10.34 3.09
CA LYS A 166 -16.68 10.68 1.79
C LYS A 166 -16.46 9.56 0.77
N GLU A 167 -15.23 9.08 0.65
CA GLU A 167 -14.88 8.04 -0.33
C GLU A 167 -15.56 6.70 -0.04
N ILE A 168 -15.53 6.24 1.21
CA ILE A 168 -16.14 4.94 1.57
C ILE A 168 -17.68 4.99 1.56
N ASN A 169 -18.28 6.16 1.82
CA ASN A 169 -19.73 6.29 1.81
C ASN A 169 -20.30 6.37 0.40
N GLY A 170 -19.51 6.82 -0.58
CA GLY A 170 -19.89 6.88 -2.00
C GLY A 170 -21.38 7.15 -2.24
N SER A 171 -22.07 6.17 -2.84
CA SER A 171 -23.51 6.17 -3.08
C SER A 171 -24.31 5.27 -2.11
N GLU A 172 -23.72 4.86 -0.98
CA GLU A 172 -24.37 4.01 0.01
C GLU A 172 -25.59 4.72 0.63
N THR A 173 -26.66 3.95 0.83
CA THR A 173 -27.90 4.42 1.49
C THR A 173 -27.68 4.71 2.97
N GLU A 174 -26.89 3.87 3.64
CA GLU A 174 -26.46 4.11 5.03
C GLU A 174 -25.04 4.67 5.03
N LYS A 175 -24.90 5.89 5.59
CA LYS A 175 -23.62 6.58 5.65
C LYS A 175 -22.93 6.35 6.99
N TYR A 176 -21.70 5.84 6.93
CA TYR A 176 -20.76 5.80 8.03
C TYR A 176 -20.41 7.22 8.51
N LYS A 177 -20.26 7.35 9.83
CA LYS A 177 -19.92 8.60 10.53
C LYS A 177 -18.73 8.36 11.46
N GLN A 178 -18.19 9.44 12.03
CA GLN A 178 -17.12 9.34 13.03
C GLN A 178 -17.51 8.47 14.25
N SER A 179 -18.80 8.42 14.58
CA SER A 179 -19.35 7.61 15.67
C SER A 179 -19.60 6.15 15.30
N THR A 180 -19.49 5.76 14.02
CA THR A 180 -19.68 4.37 13.57
C THR A 180 -18.59 3.48 14.17
N SER A 181 -18.97 2.33 14.75
CA SER A 181 -18.00 1.40 15.32
C SER A 181 -17.12 0.77 14.24
N ALA A 182 -15.92 0.31 14.60
CA ALA A 182 -15.04 -0.36 13.66
C ALA A 182 -15.64 -1.67 13.12
N ASP A 183 -16.43 -2.38 13.94
CA ASP A 183 -17.14 -3.59 13.52
C ASP A 183 -18.15 -3.34 12.40
N GLN A 184 -18.86 -2.20 12.44
CA GLN A 184 -19.80 -1.81 11.39
C GLN A 184 -19.08 -1.28 10.15
N GLY A 185 -18.03 -0.49 10.35
CA GLY A 185 -17.30 0.17 9.26
C GLY A 185 -16.42 -0.76 8.43
N LYS A 186 -15.97 -1.89 8.99
CA LYS A 186 -15.04 -2.81 8.31
C LYS A 186 -15.60 -3.33 6.99
N ASP A 187 -16.89 -3.65 6.93
CA ASP A 187 -17.49 -4.30 5.76
C ASP A 187 -17.64 -3.31 4.60
N GLY A 188 -17.98 -2.05 4.92
CA GLY A 188 -17.96 -0.95 3.96
C GLY A 188 -16.57 -0.71 3.38
N LEU A 189 -15.55 -0.67 4.23
CA LEU A 189 -14.17 -0.53 3.76
C LEU A 189 -13.71 -1.72 2.91
N LYS A 190 -14.03 -2.96 3.32
CA LYS A 190 -13.71 -4.19 2.59
C LYS A 190 -14.36 -4.23 1.21
N LYS A 191 -15.63 -3.86 1.12
CA LYS A 191 -16.35 -3.70 -0.14
C LYS A 191 -15.70 -2.62 -1.02
N TRP A 192 -15.48 -1.43 -0.46
CA TRP A 192 -14.85 -0.31 -1.17
C TRP A 192 -13.48 -0.68 -1.73
N CYS A 193 -12.65 -1.37 -0.95
CA CYS A 193 -11.34 -1.83 -1.40
C CYS A 193 -11.44 -2.84 -2.55
N SER A 194 -12.36 -3.80 -2.45
CA SER A 194 -12.57 -4.81 -3.50
C SER A 194 -13.01 -4.18 -4.81
N GLU A 195 -13.98 -3.25 -4.76
CA GLU A 195 -14.49 -2.55 -5.94
C GLU A 195 -13.42 -1.66 -6.59
N ASN A 196 -12.68 -0.88 -5.80
CA ASN A 196 -11.70 0.06 -6.34
C ASN A 196 -10.43 -0.62 -6.84
N LEU A 197 -9.99 -1.73 -6.24
CA LEU A 197 -8.86 -2.51 -6.75
C LEU A 197 -9.18 -3.13 -8.13
N SER A 198 -10.41 -3.61 -8.31
CA SER A 198 -10.86 -4.22 -9.58
C SER A 198 -11.32 -3.20 -10.63
N LYS A 199 -11.39 -1.92 -10.29
CA LYS A 199 -11.79 -0.84 -11.22
C LYS A 199 -10.81 -0.74 -12.38
N LYS A 200 -11.33 -0.50 -13.59
CA LYS A 200 -10.47 -0.35 -14.77
C LYS A 200 -9.75 1.00 -14.73
N THR A 201 -8.46 1.02 -15.06
CA THR A 201 -7.63 2.24 -15.04
C THR A 201 -8.20 3.36 -15.92
N LYS A 202 -8.84 3.02 -17.04
CA LYS A 202 -9.52 3.98 -17.93
C LYS A 202 -10.78 4.64 -17.33
N GLU A 203 -11.34 4.07 -16.27
CA GLU A 203 -12.55 4.55 -15.57
C GLU A 203 -12.19 5.36 -14.31
N VAL A 204 -10.90 5.50 -14.01
CA VAL A 204 -10.41 6.27 -12.86
C VAL A 204 -10.43 7.75 -13.22
N THR A 205 -11.33 8.49 -12.58
CA THR A 205 -11.47 9.94 -12.74
C THR A 205 -10.78 10.72 -11.63
N ASP A 206 -10.72 10.15 -10.42
CA ASP A 206 -10.03 10.79 -9.28
C ASP A 206 -8.54 10.40 -9.29
N PRO A 207 -7.62 11.37 -9.46
CA PRO A 207 -6.19 11.08 -9.42
C PRO A 207 -5.72 10.53 -8.07
N ASN A 208 -6.43 10.82 -6.97
CA ASN A 208 -6.03 10.37 -5.63
C ASN A 208 -6.45 8.93 -5.32
N LEU A 209 -7.26 8.30 -6.17
CA LEU A 209 -7.77 6.95 -5.93
C LEU A 209 -6.63 5.95 -5.68
N TYR A 210 -5.54 6.06 -6.43
CA TYR A 210 -4.37 5.20 -6.27
C TYR A 210 -3.75 5.32 -4.88
N SER A 211 -3.64 6.53 -4.35
CA SER A 211 -3.13 6.77 -2.99
C SER A 211 -4.09 6.24 -1.93
N TYR A 212 -5.39 6.48 -2.11
CA TYR A 212 -6.41 6.00 -1.18
C TYR A 212 -6.43 4.48 -1.07
N VAL A 213 -6.44 3.78 -2.21
CA VAL A 213 -6.36 2.31 -2.25
C VAL A 213 -5.06 1.82 -1.64
N ALA A 214 -3.92 2.44 -1.95
CA ALA A 214 -2.63 2.07 -1.38
C ALA A 214 -2.59 2.24 0.15
N TRP A 215 -3.24 3.26 0.71
CA TRP A 215 -3.24 3.53 2.15
C TRP A 215 -4.28 2.75 2.93
N TRP A 216 -5.44 2.44 2.35
CA TRP A 216 -6.58 1.90 3.08
C TRP A 216 -6.86 0.41 2.80
N CYS A 217 -6.28 -0.15 1.73
CA CYS A 217 -6.49 -1.55 1.36
C CYS A 217 -5.30 -2.45 1.66
N LYS A 218 -4.31 -1.93 2.39
CA LYS A 218 -3.11 -2.63 2.86
C LYS A 218 -3.05 -2.65 4.39
N PRO A 219 -2.48 -3.70 5.00
CA PRO A 219 -2.28 -3.74 6.44
C PRO A 219 -1.35 -2.59 6.88
N LEU A 220 -1.72 -1.90 7.97
CA LEU A 220 -0.86 -0.85 8.54
C LEU A 220 0.36 -1.42 9.29
N GLY A 221 0.38 -2.73 9.56
CA GLY A 221 1.46 -3.44 10.25
C GLY A 221 1.50 -3.18 11.75
N TYR A 222 0.37 -2.83 12.35
CA TYR A 222 0.18 -2.72 13.81
C TYR A 222 -1.31 -2.85 14.13
N LYS A 223 -1.63 -3.46 15.27
CA LYS A 223 -2.99 -3.69 15.75
C LYS A 223 -3.24 -3.09 17.13
N THR A 224 -2.20 -3.01 17.95
CA THR A 224 -2.28 -2.47 19.32
C THR A 224 -1.74 -1.04 19.42
N VAL A 225 -2.07 -0.37 20.53
CA VAL A 225 -1.53 0.95 20.88
C VAL A 225 0.00 0.92 20.94
N LYS A 226 0.58 -0.08 21.61
CA LYS A 226 2.02 -0.26 21.74
C LYS A 226 2.71 -0.41 20.38
N GLU A 227 2.23 -1.32 19.54
CA GLU A 227 2.80 -1.55 18.20
C GLU A 227 2.77 -0.28 17.35
N LYS A 228 1.65 0.47 17.40
CA LYS A 228 1.56 1.75 16.68
C LYS A 228 2.58 2.76 17.18
N LEU A 229 2.78 2.87 18.50
CA LEU A 229 3.75 3.79 19.07
C LEU A 229 5.17 3.44 18.66
N SER A 230 5.56 2.17 18.79
CA SER A 230 6.87 1.68 18.39
C SER A 230 7.14 1.92 16.89
N LYS A 231 6.14 1.75 16.03
CA LYS A 231 6.29 2.01 14.59
C LYS A 231 6.31 3.50 14.24
N SER A 232 5.48 4.31 14.90
CA SER A 232 5.32 5.73 14.58
C SER A 232 6.44 6.61 15.17
N PHE A 233 7.04 6.17 16.29
CA PHE A 233 8.04 6.93 17.05
C PHE A 233 9.24 6.02 17.40
N PRO A 234 10.22 5.87 16.49
CA PRO A 234 11.41 5.06 16.76
C PRO A 234 12.20 5.56 17.99
N GLY A 235 12.36 4.69 18.99
CA GLY A 235 12.97 5.05 20.28
C GLY A 235 11.97 5.54 21.33
N TRP A 236 10.66 5.46 21.04
CA TRP A 236 9.65 5.49 22.10
C TRP A 236 9.78 4.24 22.97
N GLU A 237 9.91 4.44 24.27
CA GLU A 237 10.10 3.38 25.24
C GLU A 237 9.07 3.53 26.36
N GLU A 238 8.40 2.43 26.70
CA GLU A 238 7.41 2.41 27.78
C GLU A 238 8.12 2.54 29.15
N GLU A 239 7.46 3.20 30.10
CA GLU A 239 7.93 3.22 31.48
C GLU A 239 7.65 1.85 32.13
N LEU A 240 8.72 1.10 32.41
CA LEU A 240 8.65 -0.28 32.91
C LEU A 240 8.90 -0.39 34.40
N ASP A 241 9.42 0.66 35.04
CA ASP A 241 9.82 0.59 36.43
C ASP A 241 8.60 0.34 37.34
N SER A 242 8.47 -0.88 37.84
CA SER A 242 7.43 -1.28 38.78
C SER A 242 7.81 -1.04 40.24
N SER A 243 9.04 -0.63 40.51
CA SER A 243 9.62 -0.58 41.85
C SER A 243 9.36 0.74 42.58
N GLY A 244 8.71 1.70 41.93
CA GLY A 244 8.77 3.08 42.37
C GLY A 244 7.43 3.78 42.52
N THR A 245 6.74 3.57 43.65
CA THR A 245 5.54 4.35 44.04
C THR A 245 5.83 5.48 45.02
N ASP A 246 7.04 5.51 45.55
CA ASP A 246 7.50 6.48 46.55
C ASP A 246 7.94 7.81 45.91
N GLN A 247 8.10 8.85 46.72
CA GLN A 247 8.56 10.15 46.22
C GLN A 247 9.94 10.03 45.56
N GLY A 248 10.10 10.70 44.41
CA GLY A 248 11.33 10.66 43.61
C GLY A 248 11.42 9.50 42.61
N GLN A 249 10.46 8.56 42.66
CA GLN A 249 10.40 7.44 41.74
C GLN A 249 9.69 7.80 40.41
N PRO A 250 9.92 7.06 39.31
CA PRO A 250 9.41 7.42 37.99
C PRO A 250 7.91 7.68 37.96
N TRP A 251 7.08 6.79 38.50
CA TRP A 251 5.62 6.95 38.47
C TRP A 251 5.09 8.07 39.38
N ALA A 252 5.80 8.37 40.48
CA ALA A 252 5.45 9.52 41.32
C ALA A 252 5.72 10.84 40.59
N LEU A 253 6.81 10.93 39.83
CA LEU A 253 7.14 12.09 38.99
C LEU A 253 6.17 12.22 37.81
N ILE A 254 5.86 11.12 37.12
CA ILE A 254 4.88 11.08 36.03
C ILE A 254 3.52 11.56 36.52
N LYS A 255 3.03 11.04 37.66
CA LYS A 255 1.82 11.58 38.30
C LYS A 255 1.94 13.09 38.52
N GLY A 256 3.08 13.56 39.03
CA GLY A 256 3.34 14.99 39.27
C GLY A 256 3.14 15.84 38.02
N TYR A 257 3.55 15.37 36.85
CA TYR A 257 3.38 16.07 35.57
C TYR A 257 1.93 16.13 35.10
N TRP A 258 1.14 15.07 35.34
CA TRP A 258 -0.19 14.92 34.74
C TRP A 258 -1.36 15.15 35.69
N GLN A 259 -1.13 15.26 37.00
CA GLN A 259 -2.19 15.42 38.00
C GLN A 259 -3.01 16.71 37.84
N MET A 260 -2.52 17.70 37.09
CA MET A 260 -3.25 18.94 36.79
C MET A 260 -3.94 18.92 35.42
N THR A 261 -3.76 17.85 34.63
CA THR A 261 -4.33 17.72 33.28
C THR A 261 -5.57 16.85 33.34
N ARG A 262 -6.74 17.47 33.33
CA ARG A 262 -8.05 16.80 33.50
C ARG A 262 -8.28 15.67 32.53
N GLU A 263 -7.90 15.87 31.27
CA GLU A 263 -8.02 14.89 30.21
C GLU A 263 -7.24 13.61 30.52
N VAL A 264 -6.10 13.73 31.22
CA VAL A 264 -5.29 12.57 31.62
C VAL A 264 -5.88 11.91 32.87
N PHE A 265 -6.03 12.67 33.95
CA PHE A 265 -6.40 12.06 35.23
C PHE A 265 -7.82 11.48 35.21
N SER A 266 -8.73 12.04 34.40
CA SER A 266 -10.10 11.50 34.24
C SER A 266 -10.14 10.20 33.45
N VAL A 267 -9.14 9.92 32.61
CA VAL A 267 -9.05 8.66 31.86
C VAL A 267 -8.30 7.60 32.64
N VAL A 268 -7.34 8.01 33.48
CA VAL A 268 -6.65 7.11 34.42
C VAL A 268 -7.58 6.65 35.53
N ASP A 269 -8.39 7.56 36.09
CA ASP A 269 -9.41 7.25 37.09
C ASP A 269 -10.73 7.99 36.76
N PRO A 270 -11.69 7.33 36.08
CA PRO A 270 -12.98 7.94 35.71
C PRO A 270 -13.79 8.47 36.88
N SER A 271 -13.58 7.93 38.10
CA SER A 271 -14.24 8.44 39.31
C SER A 271 -13.82 9.87 39.68
N LYS A 272 -12.71 10.35 39.10
CA LYS A 272 -12.16 11.70 39.31
C LYS A 272 -12.55 12.68 38.21
N SER A 273 -13.36 12.29 37.23
CA SER A 273 -13.76 13.15 36.09
C SER A 273 -14.43 14.48 36.48
N SER A 274 -15.07 14.54 37.66
CA SER A 274 -15.70 15.75 38.23
C SER A 274 -14.79 16.58 39.14
N LYS A 275 -13.53 16.16 39.34
CA LYS A 275 -12.57 16.85 40.22
C LYS A 275 -11.76 17.89 39.47
N SER A 276 -11.25 18.86 40.21
CA SER A 276 -10.37 19.93 39.71
C SER A 276 -8.94 19.46 39.48
N ASP A 277 -8.50 18.42 40.21
CA ASP A 277 -7.18 17.81 40.07
C ASP A 277 -7.20 16.30 40.36
N GLY A 278 -6.13 15.63 39.94
CA GLY A 278 -5.87 14.21 40.11
C GLY A 278 -4.91 13.90 41.27
N LYS A 279 -4.73 14.80 42.26
CA LYS A 279 -3.72 14.62 43.33
C LYS A 279 -3.90 13.35 44.15
N ASN A 280 -5.14 12.88 44.27
CA ASN A 280 -5.49 11.67 45.03
C ASN A 280 -5.29 10.36 44.25
N ILE A 281 -4.98 10.44 42.96
CA ILE A 281 -4.68 9.24 42.15
C ILE A 281 -3.30 8.73 42.55
N GLN A 282 -3.18 7.44 42.82
CA GLN A 282 -1.92 6.82 43.20
C GLN A 282 -1.03 6.57 41.99
N PRO A 283 0.31 6.65 42.13
CA PRO A 283 1.24 6.29 41.05
C PRO A 283 0.97 4.91 40.44
N THR A 284 0.58 3.93 41.26
CA THR A 284 0.18 2.58 40.82
C THR A 284 -1.01 2.57 39.87
N GLN A 285 -1.96 3.51 40.02
CA GLN A 285 -3.10 3.62 39.11
C GLN A 285 -2.66 4.06 37.72
N TYR A 286 -1.71 5.01 37.60
CA TYR A 286 -1.12 5.39 36.32
C TYR A 286 -0.37 4.21 35.67
N MET A 287 0.45 3.49 36.45
CA MET A 287 1.17 2.32 35.96
C MET A 287 0.22 1.24 35.43
N ASN A 288 -0.78 0.87 36.23
CA ASN A 288 -1.75 -0.17 35.85
C ASN A 288 -2.58 0.25 34.64
N TRP A 289 -3.00 1.52 34.59
CA TRP A 289 -3.68 2.08 33.44
C TRP A 289 -2.81 2.00 32.17
N CYS A 290 -1.54 2.39 32.24
CA CYS A 290 -0.62 2.29 31.11
C CYS A 290 -0.46 0.85 30.60
N LYS A 291 -0.30 -0.12 31.51
CA LYS A 291 -0.19 -1.56 31.17
C LYS A 291 -1.45 -2.08 30.49
N ASP A 292 -2.63 -1.68 30.96
CA ASP A 292 -3.91 -2.02 30.32
C ASP A 292 -3.98 -1.41 28.91
N LYS A 293 -3.79 -0.09 28.79
CA LYS A 293 -4.04 0.64 27.55
C LYS A 293 -3.06 0.34 26.43
N LEU A 294 -1.79 0.07 26.74
CA LEU A 294 -0.78 -0.23 25.73
C LEU A 294 -1.10 -1.49 24.92
N ASN A 295 -1.75 -2.48 25.56
CA ASN A 295 -2.08 -3.77 24.93
C ASN A 295 -3.45 -3.78 24.23
N LYS A 296 -4.25 -2.71 24.38
CA LYS A 296 -5.56 -2.62 23.74
C LYS A 296 -5.45 -2.54 22.22
N LYS A 297 -6.42 -3.12 21.54
CA LYS A 297 -6.52 -3.03 20.09
C LYS A 297 -7.01 -1.63 19.70
N LEU A 298 -6.43 -1.08 18.64
CA LEU A 298 -6.73 0.29 18.20
C LEU A 298 -8.18 0.49 17.76
N TYR A 299 -8.84 -0.59 17.36
CA TYR A 299 -10.23 -0.55 16.92
C TYR A 299 -11.27 -0.65 18.03
N GLU A 300 -10.85 -0.91 19.27
CA GLU A 300 -11.75 -0.86 20.42
C GLU A 300 -12.29 0.56 20.62
N ASN A 301 -13.50 0.66 21.17
CA ASN A 301 -14.17 1.94 21.39
C ASN A 301 -13.30 2.89 22.22
N ASP A 302 -13.22 4.15 21.76
CA ASP A 302 -12.42 5.24 22.33
C ASP A 302 -10.90 5.02 22.42
N VAL A 303 -10.37 3.86 22.01
CA VAL A 303 -8.95 3.57 22.15
C VAL A 303 -8.12 4.48 21.25
N TYR A 304 -8.39 4.54 19.95
CA TYR A 304 -7.59 5.40 19.07
C TYR A 304 -7.81 6.91 19.32
N GLN A 305 -9.06 7.32 19.55
CA GLN A 305 -9.41 8.75 19.67
C GLN A 305 -8.97 9.36 21.00
N ARG A 306 -9.00 8.57 22.09
CA ARG A 306 -8.73 9.08 23.43
C ARG A 306 -7.53 8.41 24.05
N ASP A 307 -7.59 7.09 24.24
CA ASP A 307 -6.58 6.40 25.04
C ASP A 307 -5.19 6.47 24.38
N TYR A 308 -5.07 6.25 23.07
CA TYR A 308 -3.82 6.36 22.30
C TYR A 308 -3.18 7.75 22.41
N LEU A 309 -3.98 8.82 22.32
CA LEU A 309 -3.47 10.18 22.38
C LEU A 309 -2.90 10.54 23.76
N ILE A 310 -3.40 9.92 24.82
CA ILE A 310 -2.91 10.13 26.18
C ILE A 310 -1.73 9.19 26.46
N VAL A 311 -1.85 7.92 26.12
CA VAL A 311 -0.84 6.87 26.36
C VAL A 311 0.50 7.26 25.73
N LYS A 312 0.50 7.84 24.52
CA LYS A 312 1.75 8.22 23.82
C LYS A 312 2.63 9.18 24.63
N SER A 313 2.02 9.98 25.50
CA SER A 313 2.69 11.02 26.30
C SER A 313 2.84 10.61 27.77
N VAL A 314 1.91 9.83 28.31
CA VAL A 314 1.86 9.49 29.75
C VAL A 314 2.60 8.20 30.08
N CYS A 315 2.62 7.23 29.16
CA CYS A 315 3.20 5.90 29.41
C CYS A 315 4.64 5.76 28.90
N VAL A 316 5.24 6.84 28.44
CA VAL A 316 6.63 6.89 27.97
C VAL A 316 7.59 7.05 29.14
N LYS A 317 8.84 6.60 29.01
CA LYS A 317 9.87 6.74 30.04
C LYS A 317 9.94 8.15 30.64
N GLN A 318 10.17 8.23 31.95
CA GLN A 318 10.24 9.48 32.70
C GLN A 318 11.24 10.48 32.11
N THR A 319 12.39 10.01 31.62
CA THR A 319 13.42 10.88 31.00
C THR A 319 12.91 11.59 29.75
N ILE A 320 12.06 10.93 28.95
CA ILE A 320 11.40 11.52 27.79
C ILE A 320 10.31 12.51 28.24
N GLN A 321 9.56 12.18 29.30
CA GLN A 321 8.52 13.08 29.83
C GLN A 321 9.07 14.40 30.34
N VAL A 322 10.25 14.40 30.98
CA VAL A 322 10.94 15.62 31.39
C VAL A 322 11.17 16.54 30.18
N LYS A 323 11.57 15.96 29.04
CA LYS A 323 11.81 16.70 27.80
C LYS A 323 10.51 17.12 27.11
N LEU A 324 9.41 16.38 27.25
CA LEU A 324 8.10 16.77 26.70
C LEU A 324 7.60 18.12 27.25
N GLY A 325 7.97 18.49 28.48
CA GLY A 325 7.61 19.78 29.06
C GLY A 325 8.29 20.97 28.37
N SER A 326 9.50 20.79 27.83
CA SER A 326 10.27 21.83 27.12
C SER A 326 10.17 21.73 25.60
N GLU A 327 9.88 20.55 25.06
CA GLU A 327 9.85 20.28 23.63
C GLU A 327 8.43 20.29 23.07
N GLN A 328 8.25 20.89 21.89
CA GLN A 328 6.93 21.03 21.25
C GLN A 328 6.36 19.70 20.70
N SER A 329 7.14 18.61 20.67
CA SER A 329 6.69 17.34 20.11
C SER A 329 7.39 16.14 20.75
N LEU A 330 6.70 14.99 20.75
CA LEU A 330 7.23 13.72 21.25
C LEU A 330 8.50 13.27 20.53
N GLN A 331 8.58 13.46 19.21
CA GLN A 331 9.75 13.10 18.43
C GLN A 331 11.00 13.88 18.89
N LYS A 332 10.87 15.20 19.06
CA LYS A 332 11.95 16.05 19.59
C LYS A 332 12.35 15.66 21.01
N ALA A 333 11.36 15.34 21.86
CA ALA A 333 11.63 14.88 23.22
C ALA A 333 12.40 13.56 23.26
N ILE A 334 12.06 12.60 22.39
CA ILE A 334 12.78 11.33 22.23
C ILE A 334 14.23 11.60 21.80
N GLU A 335 14.44 12.43 20.78
CA GLU A 335 15.79 12.77 20.30
C GLU A 335 16.63 13.51 21.35
N ALA A 336 16.02 14.45 22.09
CA ALA A 336 16.67 15.18 23.16
C ALA A 336 17.05 14.26 24.34
N SER A 337 16.24 13.22 24.62
CA SER A 337 16.52 12.27 25.69
C SER A 337 17.73 11.38 25.42
N LYS A 338 18.12 11.19 24.15
CA LYS A 338 19.27 10.38 23.73
C LYS A 338 20.61 11.12 23.81
N LYS A 339 20.59 12.45 23.95
CA LYS A 339 21.78 13.31 23.96
C LYS A 339 22.39 13.50 25.36
N ASN A 340 21.69 13.02 26.38
CA ASN A 340 22.09 13.03 27.78
C ASN A 340 22.39 11.60 28.21
#